data_AF-A0A1F5Y9V4-F1
#
_entry.id   AF-A0A1F5Y9V4-F1
#
_cell.length_a   1.000
_cell.length_b   1.000
_cell.length_c   1.000
_cell.angle_alpha   90.00
_cell.angle_beta   90.00
_cell.angle_gamma   90.00
#
_symmetry.space_group_name_H-M   'P 1'
#
loop_
_entity.id
_entity.type
_entity.pdbx_description
1 polymer ?
#
loop_
_entity_poly.entity_id
_entity_poly.type
_entity_poly.pdbx_seq_one_letter_code
_entity_poly.pdbx_strand_id
1 'polypeptide(L)'
;MEFLIFMAVLIVLIIIMIMRIKHHGEEMQLIEKHQEAEEQIADVELFDEELEEELFGRKRQGRRSSTPKQRSNGKVKREFDLFDRCSGDYVVIDVETTGLQPENSSIIELAALKINNGNIVDTYETLVNHGKNVSKEITKINGITTEMLKGKPSIEKVLPEYLLFIGNNPVMGHNIAFDVKFILFNSIKCGLSFDPPYVVDTLLLSRIAWPELENHKLPTLVDYLGIQNQGRHRALADADSTYKLYLKYAELFQDKWLAEEHFELNSTITKFYRKRESELGAWQKALEACERQIQIAPSVAKYFCKEGYEMTGHSGFKHLAIIYEKQGKYAEVITLLTEALKEGWVGDWDKRISRCQRKKNSINHIQ
;
A
#
# COMPACT_ATOMS: atom_id res chain seq x y z
N MET A 1 -38.80 -32.54 -57.58
CA MET A 1 -37.73 -31.52 -57.60
C MET A 1 -38.08 -30.31 -56.75
N GLU A 2 -39.25 -29.69 -56.94
CA GLU A 2 -39.67 -28.49 -56.19
C GLU A 2 -39.74 -28.69 -54.67
N PHE A 3 -40.23 -29.84 -54.20
CA PHE A 3 -40.28 -30.16 -52.76
C PHE A 3 -38.88 -30.26 -52.11
N LEU A 4 -37.90 -30.80 -52.84
CA LEU A 4 -36.51 -30.90 -52.37
C LEU A 4 -35.83 -29.53 -52.30
N ILE A 5 -36.12 -28.65 -53.26
CA ILE A 5 -35.63 -27.26 -53.27
C ILE A 5 -36.24 -26.48 -52.10
N PHE A 6 -37.54 -26.64 -51.85
CA PHE A 6 -38.23 -26.02 -50.72
C PHE A 6 -37.63 -26.44 -49.37
N MET A 7 -37.40 -27.74 -49.18
CA MET A 7 -36.77 -28.27 -47.95
C MET A 7 -35.34 -27.76 -47.77
N ALA A 8 -34.55 -27.64 -48.84
CA ALA A 8 -33.19 -27.10 -48.78
C ALA A 8 -33.18 -25.61 -48.37
N VAL A 9 -34.08 -24.80 -48.93
CA VAL A 9 -34.22 -23.37 -48.55
C VAL A 9 -34.66 -23.23 -47.10
N LEU A 10 -35.60 -24.07 -46.63
CA LEU A 10 -36.05 -24.05 -45.24
C LEU A 10 -34.92 -24.39 -44.25
N ILE A 11 -34.09 -25.39 -44.58
CA ILE A 11 -32.92 -25.76 -43.76
C ILE A 11 -31.91 -24.62 -43.69
N VAL A 12 -31.61 -23.95 -44.81
CA VAL A 12 -30.69 -22.80 -44.82
C VAL A 12 -31.24 -21.64 -43.98
N LEU A 13 -32.54 -21.35 -44.06
CA LEU A 13 -33.18 -20.30 -43.24
C LEU A 13 -33.15 -20.65 -41.75
N ILE A 14 -33.35 -21.92 -41.38
CA ILE A 14 -33.24 -22.40 -39.99
C ILE A 14 -31.81 -22.27 -39.49
N ILE A 15 -30.81 -22.63 -40.30
CA ILE A 15 -29.39 -22.46 -39.93
C ILE A 15 -29.05 -20.99 -39.72
N ILE A 16 -29.48 -20.09 -40.62
CA ILE A 16 -29.28 -18.64 -40.46
C ILE A 16 -29.96 -18.12 -39.20
N MET A 17 -31.17 -18.60 -38.89
CA MET A 17 -31.91 -18.23 -37.68
C MET A 17 -31.19 -18.71 -36.41
N ILE A 18 -30.70 -19.95 -36.37
CA ILE A 18 -29.92 -20.49 -35.26
C ILE A 18 -28.61 -19.72 -35.08
N MET A 19 -27.91 -19.40 -36.17
CA MET A 19 -26.69 -18.58 -36.13
C MET A 19 -26.97 -17.17 -35.59
N ARG A 20 -28.08 -16.55 -36.00
CA ARG A 20 -28.51 -15.24 -35.45
C ARG A 20 -28.83 -15.32 -33.97
N ILE A 21 -29.57 -16.34 -33.52
CA ILE A 21 -29.89 -16.52 -32.09
C ILE A 21 -28.61 -16.72 -31.28
N LYS A 22 -27.65 -17.50 -31.78
CA LYS A 22 -26.37 -17.75 -31.11
C LYS A 22 -25.53 -16.48 -31.02
N HIS A 23 -25.39 -15.73 -32.10
CA HIS A 23 -24.70 -14.44 -32.11
C HIS A 23 -25.36 -13.44 -31.16
N HIS A 24 -26.70 -13.40 -31.13
CA HIS A 24 -27.43 -12.50 -30.24
C HIS A 24 -27.29 -12.90 -28.76
N GLY A 25 -27.18 -14.19 -28.46
CA GLY A 25 -26.90 -14.70 -27.12
C GLY A 25 -25.47 -14.41 -26.66
N GLU A 26 -24.48 -14.55 -27.55
CA GLU A 26 -23.08 -14.16 -27.30
C GLU A 26 -22.97 -12.64 -27.09
N GLU A 27 -23.69 -11.85 -27.87
CA GLU A 27 -23.75 -10.38 -27.77
C GLU A 27 -24.44 -9.91 -26.48
N MET A 28 -25.54 -10.56 -26.05
CA MET A 28 -26.19 -10.27 -24.77
C MET A 28 -25.30 -10.65 -23.57
N GLN A 29 -24.60 -11.79 -23.62
CA GLN A 29 -23.61 -12.13 -22.59
C GLN A 29 -22.44 -11.14 -22.55
N LEU A 30 -22.01 -10.62 -23.71
CA LEU A 30 -20.98 -9.59 -23.77
C LEU A 30 -21.46 -8.26 -23.19
N ILE A 31 -22.73 -7.89 -23.44
CA ILE A 31 -23.37 -6.69 -22.88
C ILE A 31 -23.51 -6.82 -21.36
N GLU A 32 -23.97 -7.96 -20.86
CA GLU A 32 -24.15 -8.21 -19.42
C GLU A 32 -22.79 -8.18 -18.71
N LYS A 33 -21.75 -8.83 -19.27
CA LYS A 33 -20.36 -8.72 -18.77
C LYS A 33 -19.79 -7.31 -18.86
N HIS A 34 -20.17 -6.54 -19.89
CA HIS A 34 -19.78 -5.13 -20.01
C HIS A 34 -20.42 -4.28 -18.92
N GLN A 35 -21.70 -4.51 -18.60
CA GLN A 35 -22.40 -3.81 -17.52
C GLN A 35 -21.80 -4.15 -16.15
N GLU A 36 -21.54 -5.43 -15.87
CA GLU A 36 -20.86 -5.86 -14.63
C GLU A 36 -19.48 -5.22 -14.47
N ALA A 37 -18.73 -5.09 -15.56
CA ALA A 37 -17.42 -4.47 -15.54
C ALA A 37 -17.46 -2.93 -15.40
N GLU A 38 -18.44 -2.27 -16.03
CA GLU A 38 -18.68 -0.85 -15.81
C GLU A 38 -19.03 -0.57 -14.34
N GLU A 39 -19.81 -1.46 -13.72
CA GLU A 39 -20.12 -1.40 -12.28
C GLU A 39 -18.86 -1.62 -11.42
N GLN A 40 -18.01 -2.61 -11.74
CA GLN A 40 -16.73 -2.82 -11.03
C GLN A 40 -15.76 -1.64 -11.17
N ILE A 41 -15.66 -1.02 -12.36
CA ILE A 41 -14.83 0.17 -12.57
C ILE A 41 -15.39 1.35 -11.76
N ALA A 42 -16.70 1.55 -11.82
CA ALA A 42 -17.37 2.60 -11.06
C ALA A 42 -17.18 2.41 -9.56
N ASP A 43 -17.20 1.19 -9.04
CA ASP A 43 -16.95 0.89 -7.62
C ASP A 43 -15.52 1.25 -7.19
N VAL A 44 -14.53 0.97 -8.03
CA VAL A 44 -13.13 1.35 -7.76
C VAL A 44 -12.96 2.87 -7.78
N GLU A 45 -13.49 3.55 -8.80
CA GLU A 45 -13.41 5.01 -8.92
C GLU A 45 -14.18 5.72 -7.78
N LEU A 46 -15.38 5.24 -7.45
CA LEU A 46 -16.21 5.78 -6.36
C LEU A 46 -15.53 5.58 -4.99
N PHE A 47 -14.91 4.41 -4.76
CA PHE A 47 -14.15 4.16 -3.54
C PHE A 47 -12.99 5.14 -3.40
N ASP A 48 -12.24 5.40 -4.47
CA ASP A 48 -11.15 6.38 -4.47
C ASP A 48 -11.67 7.81 -4.22
N GLU A 49 -12.78 8.21 -4.86
CA GLU A 49 -13.39 9.54 -4.67
C GLU A 49 -13.93 9.76 -3.24
N GLU A 50 -14.68 8.81 -2.69
CA GLU A 50 -15.21 8.88 -1.32
C GLU A 50 -14.08 8.96 -0.29
N LEU A 51 -13.02 8.18 -0.52
CA LEU A 51 -11.85 8.16 0.34
C LEU A 51 -11.06 9.47 0.25
N GLU A 52 -10.92 10.05 -0.95
CA GLU A 52 -10.30 11.36 -1.13
C GLU A 52 -11.09 12.49 -0.46
N GLU A 53 -12.42 12.49 -0.59
CA GLU A 53 -13.26 13.48 0.09
C GLU A 53 -13.15 13.34 1.62
N GLU A 54 -13.14 12.12 2.15
CA GLU A 54 -13.04 11.92 3.60
C GLU A 54 -11.65 12.31 4.16
N LEU A 55 -10.58 12.00 3.44
CA LEU A 55 -9.21 12.27 3.85
C LEU A 55 -8.84 13.74 3.67
N PHE A 56 -9.19 14.34 2.52
CA PHE A 56 -8.72 15.66 2.07
C PHE A 56 -9.79 16.75 2.05
N GLY A 57 -11.07 16.44 2.31
CA GLY A 57 -12.23 17.35 2.23
C GLY A 57 -12.27 18.56 3.18
N ARG A 58 -11.15 18.94 3.82
CA ARG A 58 -11.02 20.24 4.50
C ARG A 58 -9.63 20.85 4.27
N LYS A 59 -9.54 21.79 3.32
CA LYS A 59 -8.39 22.70 3.21
C LYS A 59 -8.13 23.38 4.55
N ARG A 60 -6.98 23.10 5.17
CA ARG A 60 -6.46 23.88 6.31
C ARG A 60 -5.09 24.47 5.95
N GLN A 61 -5.09 25.76 5.66
CA GLN A 61 -3.91 26.60 5.82
C GLN A 61 -3.55 26.66 7.32
N GLY A 62 -2.29 26.38 7.68
CA GLY A 62 -1.78 26.76 9.00
C GLY A 62 -0.56 26.00 9.53
N ARG A 63 0.50 26.77 9.81
CA ARG A 63 1.72 26.52 10.62
C ARG A 63 1.79 25.21 11.43
N ARG A 64 2.92 24.49 11.28
CA ARG A 64 3.33 23.33 12.09
C ARG A 64 3.38 23.67 13.59
N SER A 65 2.72 22.85 14.41
CA SER A 65 2.93 22.80 15.86
C SER A 65 4.12 21.88 16.18
N SER A 66 4.88 22.20 17.24
CA SER A 66 6.09 21.48 17.69
C SER A 66 5.84 20.09 18.27
N THR A 67 4.58 19.65 18.37
CA THR A 67 4.17 18.34 18.88
C THR A 67 3.15 17.67 17.95
N PRO A 68 3.20 16.35 17.74
CA PRO A 68 2.16 15.62 17.02
C PRO A 68 0.81 15.80 17.72
N LYS A 69 -0.23 16.21 16.99
CA LYS A 69 -1.60 16.24 17.53
C LYS A 69 -2.16 14.82 17.50
N GLN A 70 -2.78 14.37 18.60
CA GLN A 70 -3.61 13.17 18.60
C GLN A 70 -4.69 13.29 17.51
N ARG A 71 -4.61 12.41 16.50
CA ARG A 71 -5.63 12.27 15.45
C ARG A 71 -6.79 11.41 15.97
N SER A 72 -7.99 11.60 15.43
CA SER A 72 -9.16 10.81 15.81
C SER A 72 -9.00 9.34 15.39
N ASN A 73 -9.29 8.39 16.29
CA ASN A 73 -9.16 6.94 16.08
C ASN A 73 -9.75 6.39 14.76
N GLY A 74 -10.78 7.04 14.19
CA GLY A 74 -11.43 6.59 12.95
C GLY A 74 -10.63 6.82 11.66
N LYS A 75 -9.77 7.86 11.60
CA LYS A 75 -8.94 8.15 10.43
C LYS A 75 -7.70 7.25 10.38
N VAL A 76 -7.08 7.03 11.54
CA VAL A 76 -5.91 6.16 11.71
C VAL A 76 -6.23 4.71 11.34
N LYS A 77 -7.41 4.21 11.77
CA LYS A 77 -7.82 2.83 11.47
C LYS A 77 -7.97 2.56 9.96
N ARG A 78 -8.47 3.53 9.18
CA ARG A 78 -8.62 3.37 7.72
C ARG A 78 -7.31 3.51 6.96
N GLU A 79 -6.43 4.42 7.36
CA GLU A 79 -5.05 4.49 6.85
C GLU A 79 -4.30 3.15 7.09
N PHE A 80 -4.57 2.50 8.24
CA PHE A 80 -4.05 1.18 8.55
C PHE A 80 -4.70 0.06 7.71
N ASP A 81 -6.02 0.06 7.53
CA ASP A 81 -6.71 -0.94 6.69
C ASP A 81 -6.23 -0.91 5.23
N LEU A 82 -5.84 0.27 4.70
CA LEU A 82 -5.22 0.42 3.38
C LEU A 82 -3.80 -0.15 3.34
N PHE A 83 -3.04 0.01 4.43
CA PHE A 83 -1.68 -0.51 4.55
C PHE A 83 -1.65 -2.03 4.75
N ASP A 84 -2.50 -2.55 5.64
CA ASP A 84 -2.60 -3.97 5.97
C ASP A 84 -3.04 -4.82 4.78
N ARG A 85 -3.82 -4.24 3.85
CA ARG A 85 -4.17 -4.89 2.58
C ARG A 85 -2.94 -5.35 1.80
N CYS A 86 -1.78 -4.71 1.91
CA CYS A 86 -0.58 -5.14 1.17
C CYS A 86 0.53 -5.73 2.07
N SER A 87 0.18 -6.19 3.28
CA SER A 87 1.11 -6.91 4.16
C SER A 87 1.37 -8.36 3.72
N GLY A 88 0.55 -8.90 2.80
CA GLY A 88 0.66 -10.25 2.23
C GLY A 88 1.28 -10.31 0.83
N ASP A 89 0.95 -11.37 0.08
CA ASP A 89 1.35 -11.52 -1.32
C ASP A 89 0.47 -10.63 -2.23
N TYR A 90 1.07 -9.94 -3.19
CA TYR A 90 0.38 -9.07 -4.14
C TYR A 90 1.15 -8.99 -5.47
N VAL A 91 0.52 -8.40 -6.48
CA VAL A 91 1.13 -8.19 -7.79
C VAL A 91 1.12 -6.71 -8.14
N VAL A 92 2.29 -6.14 -8.38
CA VAL A 92 2.38 -4.76 -8.89
C VAL A 92 2.25 -4.81 -10.40
N ILE A 93 1.36 -4.02 -10.99
CA ILE A 93 1.09 -3.99 -12.43
C ILE A 93 1.27 -2.60 -12.99
N ASP A 94 1.61 -2.54 -14.28
CA ASP A 94 1.65 -1.32 -15.09
C ASP A 94 1.41 -1.69 -16.56
N VAL A 95 0.69 -0.86 -17.31
CA VAL A 95 0.38 -1.06 -18.72
C VAL A 95 0.71 0.17 -19.56
N GLU A 96 1.33 -0.04 -20.72
CA GLU A 96 1.49 1.00 -21.73
C GLU A 96 0.44 0.87 -22.82
N THR A 97 -0.09 2.00 -23.27
CA THR A 97 -1.23 2.05 -24.18
C THR A 97 -1.05 3.09 -25.27
N THR A 98 -1.84 2.99 -26.34
CA THR A 98 -1.84 3.98 -27.43
C THR A 98 -2.70 5.21 -27.15
N GLY A 99 -3.30 5.34 -25.97
CA GLY A 99 -4.24 6.41 -25.65
C GLY A 99 -4.98 6.13 -24.33
N LEU A 100 -5.91 7.01 -23.96
CA LEU A 100 -6.43 7.05 -22.59
C LEU A 100 -7.69 6.20 -22.34
N GLN A 101 -8.34 5.71 -23.39
CA GLN A 101 -9.63 5.04 -23.28
C GLN A 101 -9.59 3.68 -23.98
N PRO A 102 -9.98 2.58 -23.31
CA PRO A 102 -9.83 1.23 -23.86
C PRO A 102 -10.72 0.96 -25.08
N GLU A 103 -11.81 1.71 -25.26
CA GLU A 103 -12.75 1.56 -26.37
C GLU A 103 -12.12 1.95 -27.71
N ASN A 104 -11.18 2.89 -27.69
CA ASN A 104 -10.54 3.45 -28.89
C ASN A 104 -9.02 3.28 -28.93
N SER A 105 -8.41 2.77 -27.86
CA SER A 105 -6.97 2.59 -27.71
C SER A 105 -6.61 1.11 -27.53
N SER A 106 -5.32 0.80 -27.55
CA SER A 106 -4.83 -0.57 -27.41
C SER A 106 -3.70 -0.65 -26.40
N ILE A 107 -3.63 -1.76 -25.67
CA ILE A 107 -2.47 -2.13 -24.85
C ILE A 107 -1.32 -2.48 -25.79
N ILE A 108 -0.13 -1.95 -25.51
CA ILE A 108 1.11 -2.17 -26.26
C ILE A 108 2.25 -2.71 -25.40
N GLU A 109 2.13 -2.64 -24.07
CA GLU A 109 3.00 -3.32 -23.12
C GLU A 109 2.20 -3.75 -21.88
N LEU A 110 2.54 -4.91 -21.33
CA LEU A 110 2.07 -5.37 -20.03
C LEU A 110 3.29 -5.68 -19.17
N ALA A 111 3.30 -5.19 -17.93
CA ALA A 111 4.28 -5.58 -16.93
C ALA A 111 3.62 -5.93 -15.59
N ALA A 112 4.18 -6.93 -14.92
CA ALA A 112 3.78 -7.30 -13.57
C ALA A 112 4.96 -7.80 -12.74
N LEU A 113 4.98 -7.47 -11.45
CA LEU A 113 5.91 -7.97 -10.45
C LEU A 113 5.14 -8.76 -9.40
N LYS A 114 5.46 -10.04 -9.24
CA LYS A 114 4.87 -10.85 -8.16
C LYS A 114 5.67 -10.67 -6.90
N ILE A 115 5.01 -10.21 -5.85
CA ILE A 115 5.60 -9.97 -4.53
C ILE A 115 5.12 -11.06 -3.57
N ASN A 116 6.07 -11.71 -2.89
CA ASN A 116 5.78 -12.62 -1.80
C ASN A 116 6.65 -12.29 -0.59
N ASN A 117 6.03 -12.18 0.58
CA ASN A 117 6.70 -11.77 1.83
C ASN A 117 7.57 -10.51 1.64
N GLY A 118 7.02 -9.52 0.92
CA GLY A 118 7.69 -8.25 0.65
C GLY A 118 8.86 -8.30 -0.33
N ASN A 119 9.15 -9.42 -1.00
CA ASN A 119 10.21 -9.55 -1.99
C ASN A 119 9.64 -9.85 -3.39
N ILE A 120 10.27 -9.31 -4.43
CA ILE A 120 9.97 -9.72 -5.82
C ILE A 120 10.42 -11.17 -6.00
N VAL A 121 9.47 -12.05 -6.31
CA VAL A 121 9.72 -13.49 -6.55
C VAL A 121 9.59 -13.89 -8.01
N ASP A 122 8.88 -13.10 -8.81
CA ASP A 122 8.71 -13.34 -10.24
C ASP A 122 8.38 -12.05 -10.99
N THR A 123 8.58 -12.04 -12.31
CA THR A 123 8.38 -10.88 -13.17
C THR A 123 7.81 -11.30 -14.52
N TYR A 124 6.82 -10.55 -14.98
CA TYR A 124 6.24 -10.68 -16.31
C TYR A 124 6.41 -9.36 -17.07
N GLU A 125 6.90 -9.41 -18.31
CA GLU A 125 6.99 -8.26 -19.21
C GLU A 125 6.75 -8.74 -20.64
N THR A 126 5.83 -8.09 -21.37
CA THR A 126 5.64 -8.39 -22.79
C THR A 126 5.16 -7.18 -23.57
N LEU A 127 5.69 -7.03 -24.78
CA LEU A 127 5.16 -6.09 -25.77
C LEU A 127 4.00 -6.74 -26.52
N VAL A 128 2.99 -5.93 -26.86
CA VAL A 128 1.75 -6.38 -27.49
C VAL A 128 1.60 -5.74 -28.87
N ASN A 129 1.44 -6.57 -29.88
CA ASN A 129 1.16 -6.12 -31.24
C ASN A 129 -0.34 -5.85 -31.41
N HIS A 130 -0.70 -4.58 -31.48
CA HIS A 130 -2.09 -4.15 -31.71
C HIS A 130 -2.47 -4.01 -33.20
N GLY A 131 -1.57 -4.37 -34.11
CA GLY A 131 -1.86 -4.41 -35.56
C GLY A 131 -1.98 -3.06 -36.26
N LYS A 132 -1.66 -1.94 -35.59
CA LYS A 132 -1.63 -0.59 -36.18
C LYS A 132 -0.29 0.09 -35.87
N ASN A 133 -0.09 1.28 -36.41
CA ASN A 133 1.09 2.09 -36.10
C ASN A 133 0.90 2.82 -34.75
N VAL A 134 1.97 2.89 -33.97
CA VAL A 134 2.08 3.76 -32.79
C VAL A 134 2.38 5.19 -33.23
N SER A 135 1.65 6.17 -32.71
CA SER A 135 1.89 7.57 -33.05
C SER A 135 3.22 8.08 -32.48
N LYS A 136 3.74 9.16 -33.06
CA LYS A 136 4.99 9.77 -32.57
C LYS A 136 4.83 10.36 -31.17
N GLU A 137 3.63 10.83 -30.85
CA GLU A 137 3.28 11.39 -29.54
C GLU A 137 3.33 10.31 -28.46
N ILE A 138 2.75 9.13 -28.71
CA ILE A 138 2.83 8.00 -27.78
C ILE A 138 4.26 7.48 -27.67
N THR A 139 4.95 7.33 -28.80
CA THR A 139 6.37 6.92 -28.83
C THR A 139 7.24 7.87 -28.00
N LYS A 140 6.94 9.18 -27.99
CA LYS A 140 7.68 10.16 -27.20
C LYS A 140 7.44 9.99 -25.69
N ILE A 141 6.28 9.46 -25.30
CA ILE A 141 5.92 9.24 -23.90
C ILE A 141 6.61 7.97 -23.39
N ASN A 142 6.39 6.82 -24.04
CA ASN A 142 6.83 5.51 -23.53
C ASN A 142 7.99 4.87 -24.30
N GLY A 143 8.49 5.52 -25.35
CA GLY A 143 9.61 5.02 -26.13
C GLY A 143 9.27 3.81 -27.02
N ILE A 144 8.03 3.31 -27.01
CA ILE A 144 7.62 2.13 -27.78
C ILE A 144 7.35 2.52 -29.23
N THR A 145 8.12 1.93 -30.15
CA THR A 145 7.97 2.17 -31.59
C THR A 145 7.11 1.09 -32.27
N THR A 146 6.55 1.40 -33.43
CA THR A 146 5.82 0.41 -34.26
C THR A 146 6.73 -0.79 -34.61
N GLU A 147 8.01 -0.53 -34.86
CA GLU A 147 9.02 -1.54 -35.17
C GLU A 147 9.23 -2.52 -34.00
N MET A 148 9.19 -2.03 -32.75
CA MET A 148 9.31 -2.89 -31.56
C MET A 148 8.14 -3.85 -31.41
N LEU A 149 6.94 -3.44 -31.83
CA LEU A 149 5.72 -4.24 -31.74
C LEU A 149 5.59 -5.27 -32.87
N LYS A 150 6.34 -5.10 -33.97
CA LYS A 150 6.25 -5.98 -35.12
C LYS A 150 6.69 -7.41 -34.76
N GLY A 151 5.81 -8.38 -35.00
CA GLY A 151 6.07 -9.79 -34.70
C GLY A 151 5.85 -10.17 -33.23
N LYS A 152 5.47 -9.22 -32.36
CA LYS A 152 5.00 -9.51 -31.01
C LYS A 152 3.61 -10.15 -31.03
N PRO A 153 3.24 -10.91 -29.99
CA PRO A 153 1.91 -11.52 -29.89
C PRO A 153 0.82 -10.46 -29.74
N SER A 154 -0.42 -10.82 -30.11
CA SER A 154 -1.59 -9.96 -29.90
C SER A 154 -2.10 -10.05 -28.46
N ILE A 155 -2.97 -9.13 -28.06
CA ILE A 155 -3.50 -9.09 -26.69
C ILE A 155 -4.24 -10.37 -26.33
N GLU A 156 -4.99 -10.97 -27.27
CA GLU A 156 -5.77 -12.19 -27.07
C GLU A 156 -4.87 -13.41 -26.77
N LYS A 157 -3.61 -13.35 -27.20
CA LYS A 157 -2.62 -14.41 -26.93
C LYS A 157 -1.94 -14.25 -25.58
N VAL A 158 -1.60 -13.02 -25.18
CA VAL A 158 -0.83 -12.77 -23.96
C VAL A 158 -1.69 -12.57 -22.72
N LEU A 159 -2.92 -12.08 -22.87
CA LEU A 159 -3.78 -11.76 -21.74
C LEU A 159 -4.09 -12.98 -20.86
N PRO A 160 -4.39 -14.19 -21.40
CA PRO A 160 -4.61 -15.36 -20.56
C PRO A 160 -3.39 -15.71 -19.68
N GLU A 161 -2.18 -15.61 -20.23
CA GLU A 161 -0.94 -15.86 -19.50
C GLU A 161 -0.70 -14.79 -18.43
N TYR A 162 -0.94 -13.52 -18.77
CA TYR A 162 -0.83 -12.39 -17.85
C TYR A 162 -1.80 -12.51 -16.67
N LEU A 163 -3.06 -12.84 -16.91
CA LEU A 163 -4.05 -13.04 -15.84
C LEU A 163 -3.72 -14.27 -14.99
N LEU A 164 -3.19 -15.34 -15.58
CA LEU A 164 -2.70 -16.49 -14.84
C LEU A 164 -1.50 -16.14 -13.95
N PHE A 165 -0.60 -15.28 -14.45
CA PHE A 165 0.51 -14.75 -13.67
C PHE A 165 0.00 -13.97 -12.46
N ILE A 166 -0.99 -13.09 -12.63
CA ILE A 166 -1.62 -12.36 -11.52
C ILE A 166 -2.29 -13.33 -10.55
N GLY A 167 -3.08 -14.28 -11.05
CA GLY A 167 -3.86 -15.22 -10.24
C GLY A 167 -4.89 -14.51 -9.37
N ASN A 168 -5.21 -15.09 -8.21
CA ASN A 168 -6.13 -14.47 -7.23
C ASN A 168 -5.40 -13.54 -6.24
N ASN A 169 -4.30 -12.92 -6.67
CA ASN A 169 -3.57 -11.99 -5.84
C ASN A 169 -4.19 -10.58 -5.94
N PRO A 170 -4.11 -9.79 -4.87
CA PRO A 170 -4.34 -8.36 -4.95
C PRO A 170 -3.43 -7.70 -5.98
N VAL A 171 -3.91 -6.59 -6.55
CA VAL A 171 -3.12 -5.79 -7.51
C VAL A 171 -2.80 -4.42 -6.95
N MET A 172 -1.60 -3.94 -7.29
CA MET A 172 -1.10 -2.62 -6.91
C MET A 172 -0.55 -1.90 -8.12
N GLY A 173 -0.72 -0.59 -8.18
CA GLY A 173 -0.17 0.24 -9.25
C GLY A 173 -0.11 1.70 -8.84
N HIS A 174 0.24 2.58 -9.77
CA HIS A 174 0.24 4.01 -9.55
C HIS A 174 -0.74 4.66 -10.51
N ASN A 175 -1.82 5.27 -10.00
CA ASN A 175 -2.99 5.64 -10.80
C ASN A 175 -3.65 4.40 -11.43
N ILE A 176 -3.73 3.31 -10.65
CA ILE A 176 -3.99 1.95 -11.13
C ILE A 176 -5.39 1.74 -11.74
N ALA A 177 -6.34 2.63 -11.43
CA ALA A 177 -7.66 2.59 -12.06
C ALA A 177 -7.54 2.61 -13.61
N PHE A 178 -6.54 3.33 -14.13
CA PHE A 178 -6.20 3.33 -15.54
C PHE A 178 -5.85 1.93 -16.07
N ASP A 179 -4.90 1.26 -15.44
CA ASP A 179 -4.41 -0.07 -15.82
C ASP A 179 -5.52 -1.13 -15.73
N VAL A 180 -6.24 -1.14 -14.60
CA VAL A 180 -7.35 -2.06 -14.34
C VAL A 180 -8.43 -1.92 -15.40
N LYS A 181 -8.80 -0.69 -15.78
CA LYS A 181 -9.78 -0.44 -16.83
C LYS A 181 -9.39 -1.06 -18.18
N PHE A 182 -8.11 -0.94 -18.57
CA PHE A 182 -7.62 -1.55 -19.80
C PHE A 182 -7.61 -3.09 -19.75
N ILE A 183 -7.17 -3.66 -18.63
CA ILE A 183 -7.11 -5.12 -18.44
C ILE A 183 -8.52 -5.71 -18.43
N LEU A 184 -9.45 -5.10 -17.68
CA LEU A 184 -10.82 -5.58 -17.56
C LEU A 184 -11.54 -5.55 -18.92
N PHE A 185 -11.44 -4.43 -19.65
CA PHE A 185 -12.05 -4.31 -20.98
C PHE A 185 -11.56 -5.38 -21.97
N ASN A 186 -10.25 -5.65 -22.00
CA ASN A 186 -9.71 -6.70 -22.86
C ASN A 186 -10.05 -8.11 -22.35
N SER A 187 -10.20 -8.30 -21.03
CA SER A 187 -10.62 -9.57 -20.43
C SER A 187 -12.03 -9.94 -20.88
N ILE A 188 -12.97 -9.00 -20.83
CA ILE A 188 -14.34 -9.18 -21.31
C ILE A 188 -14.36 -9.57 -22.78
N LYS A 189 -13.63 -8.83 -23.63
CA LYS A 189 -13.53 -9.12 -25.07
C LYS A 189 -12.98 -10.50 -25.36
N CYS A 190 -12.08 -11.00 -24.52
CA CYS A 190 -11.51 -12.35 -24.64
C CYS A 190 -12.34 -13.43 -23.92
N GLY A 191 -13.46 -13.07 -23.27
CA GLY A 191 -14.25 -14.00 -22.47
C GLY A 191 -13.56 -14.48 -21.19
N LEU A 192 -12.56 -13.74 -20.70
CA LEU A 192 -11.79 -14.00 -19.49
C LEU A 192 -12.37 -13.23 -18.29
N SER A 193 -11.98 -13.60 -17.09
CA SER A 193 -12.32 -12.90 -15.84
C SER A 193 -11.05 -12.27 -15.25
N PHE A 194 -11.18 -11.04 -14.77
CA PHE A 194 -10.17 -10.34 -14.00
C PHE A 194 -10.86 -9.71 -12.79
N ASP A 195 -10.71 -10.35 -11.63
CA ASP A 195 -11.41 -10.01 -10.39
C ASP A 195 -10.42 -10.13 -9.21
N PRO A 196 -9.48 -9.17 -9.07
CA PRO A 196 -8.53 -9.20 -7.96
C PRO A 196 -9.25 -8.97 -6.63
N PRO A 197 -8.87 -9.63 -5.52
CA PRO A 197 -9.54 -9.48 -4.22
C PRO A 197 -9.62 -8.04 -3.71
N TYR A 198 -8.63 -7.22 -4.05
CA TYR A 198 -8.63 -5.77 -3.86
C TYR A 198 -7.55 -5.13 -4.73
N VAL A 199 -7.72 -3.82 -4.92
CA VAL A 199 -6.85 -2.95 -5.72
C VAL A 199 -6.23 -1.89 -4.81
N VAL A 200 -4.94 -1.62 -4.97
CA VAL A 200 -4.21 -0.61 -4.19
C VAL A 200 -3.56 0.41 -5.10
N ASP A 201 -4.02 1.66 -5.00
CA ASP A 201 -3.43 2.78 -5.71
C ASP A 201 -2.39 3.51 -4.86
N THR A 202 -1.13 3.44 -5.30
CA THR A 202 -0.03 4.18 -4.67
C THR A 202 -0.12 5.69 -4.88
N LEU A 203 -0.85 6.18 -5.88
CA LEU A 203 -1.14 7.61 -6.05
C LEU A 203 -1.93 8.15 -4.85
N LEU A 204 -2.96 7.44 -4.42
CA LEU A 204 -3.74 7.77 -3.24
C LEU A 204 -2.87 7.72 -1.97
N LEU A 205 -2.09 6.65 -1.79
CA LEU A 205 -1.14 6.53 -0.67
C LEU A 205 -0.15 7.71 -0.63
N SER A 206 0.29 8.17 -1.81
CA SER A 206 1.18 9.31 -1.93
C SER A 206 0.59 10.61 -1.41
N ARG A 207 -0.69 10.87 -1.69
CA ARG A 207 -1.41 12.08 -1.24
C ARG A 207 -1.55 12.10 0.27
N ILE A 208 -1.69 10.93 0.89
CA ILE A 208 -1.75 10.78 2.35
C ILE A 208 -0.38 10.99 2.99
N ALA A 209 0.65 10.39 2.39
CA ALA A 209 2.00 10.40 2.94
C ALA A 209 2.67 11.77 2.87
N TRP A 210 2.54 12.47 1.74
CA TRP A 210 3.23 13.73 1.43
C TRP A 210 2.27 14.78 0.84
N PRO A 211 1.24 15.20 1.58
CA PRO A 211 0.20 16.11 1.09
C PRO A 211 0.72 17.50 0.66
N GLU A 212 1.95 17.85 1.01
CA GLU A 212 2.59 19.11 0.67
C GLU A 212 3.27 19.14 -0.72
N LEU A 213 3.39 18.00 -1.40
CA LEU A 213 4.00 17.96 -2.73
C LEU A 213 3.14 18.68 -3.77
N GLU A 214 3.79 19.34 -4.73
CA GLU A 214 3.10 20.07 -5.80
C GLU A 214 2.22 19.15 -6.66
N ASN A 215 2.72 17.95 -6.92
CA ASN A 215 1.99 16.89 -7.60
C ASN A 215 2.51 15.53 -7.18
N HIS A 216 1.72 14.51 -7.50
CA HIS A 216 1.95 13.14 -7.06
C HIS A 216 2.21 12.18 -8.23
N LYS A 217 2.72 12.71 -9.36
CA LYS A 217 3.08 11.85 -10.49
C LYS A 217 4.26 10.95 -10.09
N LEU A 218 4.27 9.70 -10.55
CA LEU A 218 5.34 8.74 -10.27
C LEU A 218 6.76 9.33 -10.48
N PRO A 219 7.07 10.03 -11.61
CA PRO A 219 8.36 10.73 -11.77
C PRO A 219 8.73 11.67 -10.63
N THR A 220 7.79 12.51 -10.18
CA THR A 220 8.00 13.47 -9.10
C THR A 220 8.30 12.77 -7.79
N LEU A 221 7.57 11.69 -7.49
CA LEU A 221 7.73 10.92 -6.26
C LEU A 221 9.06 10.15 -6.24
N VAL A 222 9.42 9.53 -7.37
CA VAL A 222 10.71 8.83 -7.55
C VAL A 222 11.87 9.78 -7.31
N ASP A 223 11.82 10.97 -7.92
CA ASP A 223 12.86 12.00 -7.77
C ASP A 223 12.92 12.54 -6.33
N TYR A 224 11.76 12.85 -5.73
CA TYR A 224 11.66 13.35 -4.35
C TYR A 224 12.23 12.37 -3.31
N LEU A 225 11.99 11.07 -3.50
CA LEU A 225 12.43 10.02 -2.58
C LEU A 225 13.83 9.47 -2.87
N GLY A 226 14.47 9.94 -3.94
CA GLY A 226 15.77 9.43 -4.39
C GLY A 226 15.73 7.97 -4.83
N ILE A 227 14.60 7.51 -5.38
CA ILE A 227 14.45 6.16 -5.93
C ILE A 227 15.16 6.13 -7.29
N GLN A 228 16.02 5.13 -7.52
CA GLN A 228 16.64 4.94 -8.83
C GLN A 228 15.67 4.28 -9.80
N ASN A 229 15.37 4.96 -10.91
CA ASN A 229 14.58 4.43 -12.02
C ASN A 229 15.44 4.46 -13.30
N GLN A 230 15.89 3.29 -13.75
CA GLN A 230 16.52 3.10 -15.06
C GLN A 230 15.46 2.64 -16.05
N GLY A 231 15.19 3.43 -17.09
CA GLY A 231 14.18 3.08 -18.12
C GLY A 231 12.79 3.66 -17.87
N ARG A 232 12.70 4.87 -17.32
CA ARG A 232 11.45 5.64 -17.13
C ARG A 232 10.52 5.54 -18.34
N HIS A 233 9.22 5.33 -18.10
CA HIS A 233 8.17 5.14 -19.12
C HIS A 233 8.26 3.82 -19.89
N ARG A 234 8.75 2.78 -19.22
CA ARG A 234 8.58 1.40 -19.62
C ARG A 234 7.82 0.71 -18.51
N ALA A 235 6.85 -0.12 -18.87
CA ALA A 235 5.90 -0.65 -17.89
C ALA A 235 6.60 -1.36 -16.73
N LEU A 236 7.63 -2.17 -17.02
CA LEU A 236 8.35 -2.90 -15.97
C LEU A 236 9.15 -1.98 -15.04
N ALA A 237 9.76 -0.92 -15.58
CA ALA A 237 10.53 0.03 -14.79
C ALA A 237 9.62 0.90 -13.89
N ASP A 238 8.42 1.22 -14.38
CA ASP A 238 7.43 1.99 -13.64
C ASP A 238 6.71 1.11 -12.59
N ALA A 239 6.46 -0.17 -12.87
CA ALA A 239 6.01 -1.15 -11.88
C ALA A 239 7.06 -1.34 -10.74
N ASP A 240 8.35 -1.46 -11.07
CA ASP A 240 9.43 -1.55 -10.07
C ASP A 240 9.56 -0.27 -9.25
N SER A 241 9.43 0.90 -9.89
CA SER A 241 9.40 2.18 -9.21
C SER A 241 8.21 2.28 -8.26
N THR A 242 7.05 1.80 -8.67
CA THR A 242 5.82 1.75 -7.86
C THR A 242 5.98 0.82 -6.65
N TYR A 243 6.60 -0.35 -6.83
CA TYR A 243 6.93 -1.25 -5.73
C TYR A 243 7.88 -0.59 -4.71
N LYS A 244 8.98 0.03 -5.18
CA LYS A 244 9.93 0.74 -4.32
C LYS A 244 9.28 1.93 -3.60
N LEU A 245 8.37 2.62 -4.28
CA LEU A 245 7.56 3.69 -3.71
C LEU A 245 6.66 3.14 -2.57
N TYR A 246 6.00 2.00 -2.78
CA TYR A 246 5.23 1.33 -1.75
C TYR A 246 6.07 0.95 -0.53
N LEU A 247 7.29 0.45 -0.70
CA LEU A 247 8.19 0.18 0.42
C LEU A 247 8.50 1.45 1.25
N LYS A 248 8.59 2.62 0.59
CA LYS A 248 8.74 3.91 1.30
C LYS A 248 7.48 4.32 2.05
N TYR A 249 6.28 4.03 1.51
CA TYR A 249 5.05 4.18 2.28
C TYR A 249 5.04 3.27 3.50
N ALA A 250 5.38 2.00 3.32
CA ALA A 250 5.38 1.01 4.39
C ALA A 250 6.28 1.43 5.56
N GLU A 251 7.50 1.87 5.24
CA GLU A 251 8.44 2.41 6.23
C GLU A 251 7.84 3.61 6.99
N LEU A 252 7.26 4.58 6.26
CA LEU A 252 6.68 5.78 6.86
C LEU A 252 5.45 5.48 7.73
N PHE A 253 4.55 4.60 7.29
CA PHE A 253 3.35 4.24 8.03
C PHE A 253 3.70 3.44 9.28
N GLN A 254 4.67 2.52 9.19
CA GLN A 254 5.17 1.80 10.36
C GLN A 254 5.75 2.75 11.40
N ASP A 255 6.58 3.71 11.00
CA ASP A 255 7.16 4.70 11.90
C ASP A 255 6.07 5.58 12.57
N LYS A 256 5.11 6.06 11.79
CA LYS A 256 3.96 6.85 12.30
C LYS A 256 3.11 6.04 13.28
N TRP A 257 2.81 4.78 12.96
CA TRP A 257 2.04 3.89 13.81
C TRP A 257 2.75 3.63 15.13
N LEU A 258 4.05 3.31 15.10
CA LEU A 258 4.83 3.10 16.33
C LEU A 258 4.83 4.35 17.21
N ALA A 259 4.88 5.56 16.62
CA ALA A 259 4.76 6.80 17.38
C ALA A 259 3.37 6.96 18.02
N GLU A 260 2.28 6.65 17.32
CA GLU A 260 0.93 6.68 17.88
C GLU A 260 0.72 5.63 18.97
N GLU A 261 1.17 4.39 18.75
CA GLU A 261 1.18 3.33 19.75
C GLU A 261 1.95 3.78 21.00
N HIS A 262 3.10 4.42 20.82
CA HIS A 262 3.91 4.97 21.91
C HIS A 262 3.14 6.00 22.76
N PHE A 263 2.36 6.89 22.14
CA PHE A 263 1.51 7.84 22.85
C PHE A 263 0.31 7.19 23.57
N GLU A 264 -0.32 6.18 22.97
CA GLU A 264 -1.41 5.43 23.60
C GLU A 264 -0.91 4.60 24.80
N LEU A 265 0.28 4.03 24.69
CA LEU A 265 0.96 3.35 25.80
C LEU A 265 1.28 4.34 26.93
N ASN A 266 1.71 5.56 26.63
CA ASN A 266 1.91 6.60 27.63
C ASN A 266 0.62 6.88 28.45
N SER A 267 -0.51 6.99 27.75
CA SER A 267 -1.83 7.19 28.36
C SER A 267 -2.23 5.99 29.22
N THR A 268 -1.98 4.77 28.73
CA THR A 268 -2.23 3.51 29.42
C THR A 268 -1.42 3.40 30.71
N ILE A 269 -0.11 3.63 30.64
CA ILE A 269 0.80 3.63 31.80
C ILE A 269 0.29 4.62 32.85
N THR A 270 0.02 5.87 32.45
CA THR A 270 -0.42 6.92 33.38
C THR A 270 -1.73 6.56 34.08
N LYS A 271 -2.68 5.99 33.34
CA LYS A 271 -3.99 5.57 33.88
C LYS A 271 -3.86 4.40 34.84
N PHE A 272 -3.24 3.30 34.41
CA PHE A 272 -3.24 2.05 35.17
C PHE A 272 -2.21 2.04 36.31
N TYR A 273 -1.07 2.73 36.15
CA TYR A 273 -0.11 2.86 37.24
C TYR A 273 -0.71 3.61 38.45
N ARG A 274 -1.58 4.59 38.25
CA ARG A 274 -2.28 5.28 39.35
C ARG A 274 -3.21 4.35 40.13
N LYS A 275 -3.83 3.39 39.44
CA LYS A 275 -4.80 2.45 40.00
C LYS A 275 -4.21 1.10 40.42
N ARG A 276 -2.89 0.97 40.34
CA ARG A 276 -2.17 -0.29 40.50
C ARG A 276 -2.44 -1.03 41.83
N GLU A 277 -2.85 -0.30 42.88
CA GLU A 277 -3.18 -0.85 44.21
C GLU A 277 -4.69 -1.05 44.41
N SER A 278 -5.53 -0.39 43.61
CA SER A 278 -6.99 -0.33 43.81
C SER A 278 -7.81 -1.13 42.79
N GLU A 279 -7.23 -1.46 41.63
CA GLU A 279 -7.91 -2.16 40.53
C GLU A 279 -7.14 -3.45 40.18
N LEU A 280 -7.85 -4.59 40.22
CA LEU A 280 -7.27 -5.89 39.89
C LEU A 280 -6.71 -5.90 38.46
N GLY A 281 -5.47 -6.34 38.30
CA GLY A 281 -4.79 -6.39 37.00
C GLY A 281 -4.27 -5.04 36.47
N ALA A 282 -4.55 -3.91 37.12
CA ALA A 282 -4.02 -2.61 36.71
C ALA A 282 -2.50 -2.53 36.81
N TRP A 283 -1.92 -3.18 37.83
CA TRP A 283 -0.46 -3.30 37.95
C TRP A 283 0.16 -3.99 36.72
N GLN A 284 -0.39 -5.13 36.31
CA GLN A 284 0.14 -5.91 35.20
C GLN A 284 -0.03 -5.18 33.86
N LYS A 285 -1.19 -4.58 33.61
CA LYS A 285 -1.41 -3.73 32.42
C LYS A 285 -0.42 -2.56 32.35
N ALA A 286 -0.12 -1.92 33.47
CA ALA A 286 0.86 -0.84 33.51
C ALA A 286 2.28 -1.34 33.21
N LEU A 287 2.64 -2.53 33.71
CA LEU A 287 3.93 -3.15 33.46
C LEU A 287 4.11 -3.52 31.98
N GLU A 288 3.15 -4.25 31.41
CA GLU A 288 3.15 -4.65 29.99
C GLU A 288 3.21 -3.42 29.07
N ALA A 289 2.46 -2.36 29.41
CA ALA A 289 2.52 -1.12 28.65
C ALA A 289 3.88 -0.41 28.77
N CYS A 290 4.54 -0.44 29.94
CA CYS A 290 5.89 0.11 30.09
C CYS A 290 6.88 -0.65 29.22
N GLU A 291 6.87 -1.98 29.28
CA GLU A 291 7.77 -2.87 28.54
C GLU A 291 7.58 -2.68 27.03
N ARG A 292 6.32 -2.67 26.56
CA ARG A 292 6.02 -2.41 25.15
C ARG A 292 6.46 -1.01 24.71
N GLN A 293 6.22 0.02 25.52
CA GLN A 293 6.62 1.39 25.16
C GLN A 293 8.14 1.51 25.05
N ILE A 294 8.90 0.86 25.94
CA ILE A 294 10.37 0.82 25.88
C ILE A 294 10.83 0.01 24.66
N GLN A 295 10.19 -1.11 24.35
CA GLN A 295 10.55 -1.95 23.21
C GLN A 295 10.52 -1.18 21.88
N ILE A 296 9.53 -0.30 21.70
CA ILE A 296 9.38 0.50 20.47
C ILE A 296 10.12 1.85 20.53
N ALA A 297 10.66 2.23 21.69
CA ALA A 297 11.26 3.54 21.92
C ALA A 297 12.43 3.88 20.97
N PRO A 298 13.35 2.96 20.61
CA PRO A 298 14.43 3.27 19.67
C PRO A 298 13.92 3.71 18.28
N SER A 299 12.91 3.02 17.75
CA SER A 299 12.31 3.34 16.45
C SER A 299 11.60 4.69 16.49
N VAL A 300 10.84 4.94 17.56
CA VAL A 300 10.13 6.21 17.76
C VAL A 300 11.09 7.38 17.93
N ALA A 301 12.20 7.20 18.67
CA ALA A 301 13.23 8.22 18.82
C ALA A 301 13.88 8.59 17.48
N LYS A 302 14.18 7.58 16.64
CA LYS A 302 14.69 7.79 15.28
C LYS A 302 13.69 8.57 14.41
N TYR A 303 12.41 8.19 14.46
CA TYR A 303 11.33 8.90 13.76
C TYR A 303 11.20 10.36 14.24
N PHE A 304 11.23 10.61 15.55
CA PHE A 304 11.16 11.97 16.10
C PHE A 304 12.34 12.83 15.64
N CYS A 305 13.55 12.28 15.66
CA CYS A 305 14.73 12.98 15.16
C CYS A 305 14.62 13.32 13.67
N LYS A 306 14.15 12.37 12.85
CA LYS A 306 13.94 12.56 11.40
C LYS A 306 12.92 13.66 11.10
N GLU A 307 11.80 13.68 11.83
CA GLU A 307 10.72 14.67 11.63
C GLU A 307 10.95 16.00 12.37
N GLY A 308 12.02 16.11 13.15
CA GLY A 308 12.34 17.31 13.94
C GLY A 308 11.43 17.52 15.15
N TYR A 309 10.84 16.45 15.69
CA TYR A 309 10.10 16.50 16.95
C TYR A 309 11.05 16.56 18.15
N GLU A 310 10.65 17.30 19.18
CA GLU A 310 11.41 17.36 20.44
C GLU A 310 11.26 16.05 21.22
N MET A 311 12.38 15.53 21.73
CA MET A 311 12.36 14.41 22.66
C MET A 311 11.81 14.87 24.01
N THR A 312 10.94 14.05 24.61
CA THR A 312 10.23 14.40 25.85
C THR A 312 10.45 13.36 26.96
N GLY A 313 9.81 13.58 28.11
CA GLY A 313 9.79 12.62 29.20
C GLY A 313 9.20 11.28 28.78
N HIS A 314 9.86 10.18 29.14
CA HIS A 314 9.40 8.84 28.77
C HIS A 314 8.81 8.06 29.96
N SER A 315 7.50 7.81 29.92
CA SER A 315 6.76 7.18 31.02
C SER A 315 7.16 5.73 31.28
N GLY A 316 7.43 4.94 30.24
CA GLY A 316 7.88 3.54 30.35
C GLY A 316 9.15 3.43 31.19
N PHE A 317 10.26 4.02 30.72
CA PHE A 317 11.52 4.11 31.47
C PHE A 317 11.33 4.63 32.91
N LYS A 318 10.55 5.71 33.10
CA LYS A 318 10.29 6.29 34.43
C LYS A 318 9.65 5.29 35.39
N HIS A 319 8.55 4.66 34.99
CA HIS A 319 7.74 3.81 35.86
C HIS A 319 8.37 2.43 36.04
N LEU A 320 8.92 1.83 34.97
CA LEU A 320 9.62 0.55 35.08
C LEU A 320 10.84 0.67 36.02
N ALA A 321 11.58 1.77 35.96
CA ALA A 321 12.66 2.02 36.91
C ALA A 321 12.16 2.11 38.37
N ILE A 322 10.95 2.66 38.62
CA ILE A 322 10.37 2.69 39.99
C ILE A 322 10.06 1.26 40.44
N ILE A 323 9.51 0.45 39.54
CA ILE A 323 9.17 -0.94 39.82
C ILE A 323 10.42 -1.75 40.17
N TYR A 324 11.46 -1.69 39.34
CA TYR A 324 12.71 -2.40 39.58
C TYR A 324 13.44 -1.91 40.84
N GLU A 325 13.44 -0.60 41.14
CA GLU A 325 14.01 -0.10 42.40
C GLU A 325 13.29 -0.64 43.64
N LYS A 326 11.96 -0.76 43.60
CA LYS A 326 11.18 -1.36 44.69
C LYS A 326 11.48 -2.86 44.88
N GLN A 327 11.88 -3.54 43.80
CA GLN A 327 12.31 -4.94 43.83
C GLN A 327 13.80 -5.12 44.18
N GLY A 328 14.55 -4.02 44.42
CA GLY A 328 15.99 -4.09 44.68
C GLY A 328 16.86 -4.38 43.45
N LYS A 329 16.28 -4.38 42.24
CA LYS A 329 16.94 -4.65 40.95
C LYS A 329 17.71 -3.45 40.42
N TYR A 330 18.73 -3.02 41.17
CA TYR A 330 19.44 -1.77 40.88
C TYR A 330 20.33 -1.83 39.63
N ALA A 331 20.84 -3.02 39.26
CA ALA A 331 21.67 -3.18 38.08
C ALA A 331 20.82 -2.99 36.80
N GLU A 332 19.63 -3.55 36.79
CA GLU A 332 18.66 -3.49 35.70
C GLU A 332 18.15 -2.06 35.50
N VAL A 333 17.93 -1.31 36.59
CA VAL A 333 17.60 0.13 36.52
C VAL A 333 18.72 0.93 35.86
N ILE A 334 19.98 0.63 36.18
CA ILE A 334 21.13 1.33 35.59
C ILE A 334 21.19 1.07 34.08
N THR A 335 21.08 -0.19 33.66
CA THR A 335 21.04 -0.55 32.22
C THR A 335 19.89 0.16 31.50
N LEU A 336 18.68 -0.01 32.03
CA LEU A 336 17.45 0.56 31.47
C LEU A 336 17.54 2.09 31.26
N LEU A 337 18.04 2.82 32.25
CA LEU A 337 18.13 4.28 32.16
C LEU A 337 19.32 4.76 31.33
N THR A 338 20.36 3.94 31.18
CA THR A 338 21.47 4.23 30.28
C THR A 338 21.02 4.12 28.81
N GLU A 339 20.15 3.15 28.50
CA GLU A 339 19.50 3.03 27.18
C GLU A 339 18.65 4.26 26.87
N ALA A 340 17.82 4.72 27.82
CA ALA A 340 17.02 5.93 27.66
C ALA A 340 17.87 7.17 27.33
N LEU A 341 19.03 7.34 27.99
CA LEU A 341 19.98 8.42 27.70
C LEU A 341 20.59 8.30 26.30
N LYS A 342 21.00 7.08 25.91
CA LYS A 342 21.58 6.81 24.60
C LYS A 342 20.60 7.12 23.46
N GLU A 343 19.32 6.85 23.68
CA GLU A 343 18.24 7.16 22.73
C GLU A 343 17.82 8.64 22.74
N GLY A 344 18.30 9.44 23.69
CA GLY A 344 18.01 10.88 23.77
C GLY A 344 16.69 11.23 24.47
N TRP A 345 16.06 10.29 25.18
CA TRP A 345 14.85 10.57 25.96
C TRP A 345 15.15 11.48 27.16
N VAL A 346 14.26 12.42 27.44
CA VAL A 346 14.47 13.40 28.51
C VAL A 346 14.04 12.85 29.86
N GLY A 347 14.82 13.09 30.90
CA GLY A 347 14.45 12.78 32.29
C GLY A 347 15.61 12.89 33.26
N ASP A 348 15.34 12.72 34.55
CA ASP A 348 16.37 12.72 35.61
C ASP A 348 17.17 11.40 35.66
N TRP A 349 17.55 10.86 34.50
CA TRP A 349 18.15 9.53 34.37
C TRP A 349 19.51 9.46 35.06
N ASP A 350 20.41 10.43 34.83
CA ASP A 350 21.76 10.46 35.42
C ASP A 350 21.75 10.47 36.96
N LYS A 351 20.90 11.31 37.54
CA LYS A 351 20.72 11.40 39.00
C LYS A 351 20.27 10.07 39.57
N ARG A 352 19.38 9.38 38.86
CA ARG A 352 18.77 8.12 39.27
C ARG A 352 19.73 6.94 39.11
N ILE A 353 20.49 6.89 38.02
CA ILE A 353 21.60 5.95 37.79
C ILE A 353 22.62 6.08 38.92
N SER A 354 23.08 7.30 39.21
CA SER A 354 24.05 7.57 40.28
C SER A 354 23.56 7.09 41.65
N ARG A 355 22.26 7.27 41.94
CA ARG A 355 21.64 6.77 43.17
C ARG A 355 21.62 5.25 43.22
N CYS A 356 21.26 4.59 42.13
CA CYS A 356 21.20 3.13 42.06
C CYS A 356 22.59 2.48 42.14
N GLN A 357 23.62 3.10 41.57
CA GLN A 357 25.01 2.67 41.70
C GLN A 357 25.46 2.64 43.17
N ARG A 358 25.17 3.70 43.93
CA ARG A 358 25.47 3.73 45.39
C ARG A 358 24.76 2.62 46.15
N LYS A 359 23.47 2.37 45.85
CA LYS A 359 22.69 1.30 46.51
C LYS A 359 23.20 -0.10 46.16
N LYS A 360 23.54 -0.34 44.90
CA LYS A 360 24.14 -1.60 44.43
C LYS A 360 25.46 -1.88 45.15
N ASN A 361 26.34 -0.88 45.26
CA ASN A 361 27.63 -1.04 45.94
C ASN A 361 27.46 -1.27 47.45
N SER A 362 26.48 -0.64 48.09
CA SER A 362 26.16 -0.85 49.51
C SER A 362 25.71 -2.29 49.79
N ILE A 363 24.90 -2.87 48.91
CA ILE A 363 24.41 -4.26 49.05
C ILE A 363 25.55 -5.27 48.88
N ASN A 364 26.45 -5.03 47.92
CA ASN A 364 27.61 -5.88 47.69
C ASN A 364 28.67 -5.82 48.81
N HIS A 365 28.61 -4.84 49.71
CA HIS A 365 29.50 -4.74 50.87
C HIS A 365 28.92 -5.39 52.14
N ILE A 366 27.66 -5.84 52.11
CA ILE A 366 26.95 -6.46 53.24
C ILE A 366 26.87 -8.00 53.09
N GLN A 367 27.05 -8.51 51.87
CA GLN A 367 27.30 -9.93 51.57
C GLN A 367 28.80 -10.22 51.61
#